data_AF-A0A3R9XAY1-F1
#
_entry.id   AF-A0A3R9XAY1-F1
#
_cell.length_a   1.000
_cell.length_b   1.000
_cell.length_c   1.000
_cell.angle_alpha   90.00
_cell.angle_beta   90.00
_cell.angle_gamma   90.00
#
_symmetry.space_group_name_H-M   'P 1'
#
loop_
_entity.id
_entity.type
_entity.pdbx_description
1 polymer ?
#
loop_
_entity_poly.entity_id
_entity_poly.type
_entity_poly.pdbx_seq_one_letter_code
_entity_poly.pdbx_strand_id
1 'polypeptide(L)'
;MGDGEWRVGAAQGGRLAARWWRWALSAPDEESPVGDTTGAYAGWRQPRDVWFLAGTYGGRVVRRCSIPSGRPLFFPVLNTKRAAVPFLTRPWRLEVTRASAALNSSPLELSEFASKPFPLRGVPQVAWGLWCALEPLPPGQFVLEVEAAAANGFWVDTTYHLTVTPPES
;
A
#
# COMPACT_ATOMS: atom_id res chain seq x y z
N MET A 1 10.80 -1.94 23.89
CA MET A 1 10.40 -1.19 22.69
C MET A 1 10.85 -2.02 21.51
N GLY A 2 9.93 -2.75 20.88
CA GLY A 2 10.23 -3.52 19.68
C GLY A 2 10.17 -2.59 18.47
N ASP A 3 11.02 -2.82 17.49
CA ASP A 3 11.39 -1.89 16.41
C ASP A 3 10.30 -1.61 15.36
N GLY A 4 9.02 -1.59 15.73
CA GLY A 4 7.89 -1.04 14.94
C GLY A 4 7.55 -1.73 13.60
N GLU A 5 8.41 -2.61 13.10
CA GLU A 5 8.33 -3.18 11.76
C GLU A 5 7.80 -4.60 11.78
N TRP A 6 6.71 -4.81 11.06
CA TRP A 6 6.11 -6.12 10.88
C TRP A 6 6.91 -6.88 9.80
N ARG A 7 7.73 -7.85 10.22
CA ARG A 7 8.53 -8.66 9.29
C ARG A 7 7.66 -9.63 8.48
N VAL A 8 7.32 -9.21 7.27
CA VAL A 8 6.52 -9.98 6.32
C VAL A 8 7.41 -10.82 5.41
N GLY A 9 7.30 -12.16 5.49
CA GLY A 9 7.99 -13.05 4.56
C GLY A 9 7.45 -12.96 3.13
N ALA A 10 8.27 -13.25 2.12
CA ALA A 10 7.94 -13.06 0.70
C ALA A 10 6.60 -13.67 0.25
N ALA A 11 6.29 -14.89 0.69
CA ALA A 11 5.02 -15.55 0.34
C ALA A 11 3.79 -14.84 0.95
N GLN A 12 3.93 -14.29 2.16
CA GLN A 12 2.88 -13.51 2.81
C GLN A 12 2.76 -12.12 2.17
N GLY A 13 3.88 -11.46 1.90
CA GLY A 13 3.93 -10.17 1.22
C GLY A 13 3.26 -10.22 -0.16
N GLY A 14 3.55 -11.26 -0.95
CA GLY A 14 2.87 -11.48 -2.23
C GLY A 14 1.35 -11.67 -2.12
N ARG A 15 0.87 -12.32 -1.03
CA ARG A 15 -0.58 -12.42 -0.76
C ARG A 15 -1.18 -11.09 -0.35
N LEU A 16 -0.50 -10.31 0.48
CA LEU A 16 -0.92 -8.97 0.89
C LEU A 16 -0.97 -8.01 -0.31
N ALA A 17 0.03 -8.03 -1.19
CA ALA A 17 0.02 -7.26 -2.44
C ALA A 17 -1.18 -7.59 -3.34
N ALA A 18 -1.52 -8.88 -3.49
CA ALA A 18 -2.72 -9.30 -4.24
C ALA A 18 -4.03 -8.87 -3.57
N ARG A 19 -4.08 -8.86 -2.23
CA ARG A 19 -5.25 -8.40 -1.48
C ARG A 19 -5.40 -6.88 -1.55
N TRP A 20 -4.30 -6.14 -1.49
CA TRP A 20 -4.25 -4.70 -1.66
C TRP A 20 -4.84 -4.30 -3.01
N TRP A 21 -4.42 -4.93 -4.12
CA TRP A 21 -4.97 -4.64 -5.45
C TRP A 21 -6.48 -4.94 -5.56
N ARG A 22 -6.94 -6.02 -4.93
CA ARG A 22 -8.37 -6.36 -4.87
C ARG A 22 -9.16 -5.33 -4.08
N TRP A 23 -8.65 -4.87 -2.95
CA TRP A 23 -9.25 -3.82 -2.14
C TRP A 23 -9.28 -2.48 -2.89
N ALA A 24 -8.12 -2.01 -3.36
CA ALA A 24 -7.94 -0.72 -4.00
C ALA A 24 -8.84 -0.53 -5.23
N LEU A 25 -9.08 -1.60 -5.99
CA LEU A 25 -9.91 -1.57 -7.21
C LEU A 25 -11.31 -2.16 -7.01
N SER A 26 -11.72 -2.38 -5.75
CA SER A 26 -13.10 -2.75 -5.41
C SER A 26 -14.04 -1.54 -5.34
N ALA A 27 -13.48 -0.34 -5.13
CA ALA A 27 -14.25 0.90 -5.10
C ALA A 27 -14.70 1.30 -6.52
N PRO A 28 -15.86 1.98 -6.65
CA PRO A 28 -16.18 2.75 -7.84
C PRO A 28 -15.20 3.94 -7.99
N ASP A 29 -15.17 4.55 -9.16
CA ASP A 29 -14.17 5.57 -9.47
C ASP A 29 -14.36 6.83 -8.59
N GLU A 30 -15.60 7.19 -8.27
CA GLU A 30 -15.98 8.34 -7.43
C GLU A 30 -15.56 8.20 -5.96
N GLU A 31 -15.34 6.96 -5.49
CA GLU A 31 -14.97 6.62 -4.11
C GLU A 31 -13.60 5.92 -4.05
N SER A 32 -12.81 6.02 -5.12
CA SER A 32 -11.55 5.31 -5.26
C SER A 32 -10.53 5.75 -4.21
N PRO A 33 -10.05 4.87 -3.32
CA PRO A 33 -9.01 5.21 -2.35
C PRO A 33 -7.68 5.62 -3.01
N VAL A 34 -7.41 5.12 -4.23
CA VAL A 34 -6.20 5.46 -5.01
C VAL A 34 -6.35 6.82 -5.70
N GLY A 35 -7.56 7.14 -6.18
CA GLY A 35 -7.89 8.42 -6.81
C GLY A 35 -8.13 9.56 -5.81
N ASP A 36 -8.46 9.24 -4.56
CA ASP A 36 -8.68 10.20 -3.49
C ASP A 36 -7.40 10.95 -3.13
N THR A 37 -7.41 12.28 -3.25
CA THR A 37 -6.25 13.12 -2.87
C THR A 37 -6.32 13.61 -1.43
N THR A 38 -7.41 13.33 -0.70
CA THR A 38 -7.72 13.92 0.61
C THR A 38 -7.66 12.92 1.77
N GLY A 39 -7.90 11.63 1.52
CA GLY A 39 -7.99 10.58 2.56
C GLY A 39 -9.42 10.25 3.01
N ALA A 40 -10.43 10.94 2.48
CA ALA A 40 -11.85 10.69 2.76
C ALA A 40 -12.28 9.23 2.51
N TYR A 41 -11.66 8.54 1.56
CA TYR A 41 -11.99 7.15 1.21
C TYR A 41 -10.99 6.12 1.72
N ALA A 42 -10.08 6.51 2.63
CA ALA A 42 -9.09 5.59 3.20
C ALA A 42 -9.73 4.40 3.95
N GLY A 43 -10.96 4.57 4.47
CA GLY A 43 -11.71 3.53 5.17
C GLY A 43 -12.53 2.60 4.28
N TRP A 44 -12.50 2.76 2.95
CA TRP A 44 -13.36 2.00 2.03
C TRP A 44 -13.25 0.49 2.27
N ARG A 45 -14.29 -0.14 2.81
CA ARG A 45 -14.45 -1.61 2.96
C ARG A 45 -13.16 -2.34 3.38
N GLN A 46 -12.43 -1.78 4.35
CA GLN A 46 -11.16 -2.35 4.83
C GLN A 46 -11.35 -3.75 5.42
N PRO A 47 -10.44 -4.71 5.17
CA PRO A 47 -10.50 -6.01 5.81
C PRO A 47 -10.21 -5.92 7.31
N ARG A 48 -10.65 -6.92 8.08
CA ARG A 48 -10.57 -6.91 9.55
C ARG A 48 -9.18 -7.22 10.12
N ASP A 49 -8.31 -7.85 9.34
CA ASP A 49 -7.01 -8.36 9.80
C ASP A 49 -5.81 -7.47 9.40
N VAL A 50 -6.01 -6.51 8.50
CA VAL A 50 -4.98 -5.59 8.01
C VAL A 50 -5.65 -4.28 7.58
N TRP A 51 -4.97 -3.16 7.75
CA TRP A 51 -5.40 -1.89 7.18
C TRP A 51 -4.52 -1.53 5.98
N PHE A 52 -5.12 -1.38 4.81
CA PHE A 52 -4.38 -0.99 3.61
C PHE A 52 -4.34 0.54 3.46
N LEU A 53 -3.17 1.12 3.22
CA LEU A 53 -3.09 2.51 2.75
C LEU A 53 -2.95 2.51 1.22
N ALA A 54 -3.62 3.44 0.56
CA ALA A 54 -3.63 3.52 -0.89
C ALA A 54 -2.29 4.02 -1.45
N GLY A 55 -1.98 3.67 -2.70
CA GLY A 55 -0.99 4.36 -3.51
C GLY A 55 -1.64 5.55 -4.19
N THR A 56 -0.98 6.09 -5.20
CA THR A 56 -1.54 7.12 -6.09
C THR A 56 -1.32 6.70 -7.54
N TYR A 57 -1.99 7.38 -8.47
CA TYR A 57 -1.70 7.25 -9.91
C TYR A 57 -0.47 8.07 -10.34
N GLY A 58 0.34 8.52 -9.39
CA GLY A 58 1.47 9.42 -9.61
C GLY A 58 1.23 10.79 -8.98
N GLY A 59 2.31 11.57 -8.89
CA GLY A 59 2.25 12.95 -8.41
C GLY A 59 2.27 13.09 -6.88
N ARG A 60 1.98 14.31 -6.42
CA ARG A 60 2.00 14.67 -5.01
C ARG A 60 0.60 14.71 -4.41
N VAL A 61 0.38 14.04 -3.28
CA VAL A 61 -0.89 14.11 -2.52
C VAL A 61 -0.65 14.20 -1.02
N VAL A 62 -1.58 14.83 -0.30
CA VAL A 62 -1.58 14.90 1.17
C VAL A 62 -2.91 14.40 1.69
N ARG A 63 -2.91 13.24 2.34
CA ARG A 63 -4.11 12.55 2.83
C ARG A 63 -4.21 12.63 4.34
N ARG A 64 -5.43 12.80 4.87
CA ARG A 64 -5.76 12.72 6.29
C ARG A 64 -6.67 11.52 6.51
N CYS A 65 -6.22 10.55 7.29
CA CYS A 65 -6.91 9.27 7.44
C CYS A 65 -7.13 8.95 8.92
N SER A 66 -8.37 8.64 9.30
CA SER A 66 -8.66 8.00 10.58
C SER A 66 -8.59 6.49 10.41
N ILE A 67 -7.74 5.83 11.20
CA ILE A 67 -7.55 4.38 11.18
C ILE A 67 -7.68 3.84 12.60
N PRO A 68 -8.25 2.64 12.82
CA PRO A 68 -8.28 2.05 14.14
C PRO A 68 -6.97 1.34 14.47
N SER A 69 -6.56 1.47 15.73
CA SER A 69 -5.47 0.72 16.33
C SER A 69 -5.73 -0.79 16.31
N GLY A 70 -4.69 -1.58 16.55
CA GLY A 70 -4.79 -3.04 16.64
C GLY A 70 -4.78 -3.77 15.29
N ARG A 71 -4.71 -3.06 14.16
CA ARG A 71 -4.49 -3.65 12.83
C ARG A 71 -3.11 -3.29 12.26
N PRO A 72 -2.34 -4.27 11.72
CA PRO A 72 -1.11 -3.96 11.02
C PRO A 72 -1.41 -3.17 9.75
N LEU A 73 -0.47 -2.33 9.33
CA LEU A 73 -0.58 -1.54 8.10
C LEU A 73 0.21 -2.20 6.98
N PHE A 74 -0.33 -2.17 5.77
CA PHE A 74 0.38 -2.62 4.57
C PHE A 74 0.10 -1.69 3.40
N PHE A 75 1.14 -1.19 2.72
CA PHE A 75 0.97 -0.19 1.68
C PHE A 75 2.11 -0.20 0.65
N PRO A 76 1.85 0.22 -0.59
CA PRO A 76 2.89 0.30 -1.60
C PRO A 76 3.69 1.58 -1.44
N VAL A 77 5.00 1.48 -1.64
CA VAL A 77 5.84 2.63 -1.99
C VAL A 77 5.80 2.85 -3.50
N LEU A 78 5.91 1.75 -4.26
CA LEU A 78 5.75 1.73 -5.70
C LEU A 78 5.33 0.33 -6.12
N ASN A 79 4.31 0.20 -6.96
CA ASN A 79 3.85 -1.11 -7.40
C ASN A 79 3.34 -1.11 -8.84
N THR A 80 3.15 -2.31 -9.38
CA THR A 80 2.52 -2.56 -10.67
C THR A 80 1.61 -3.77 -10.58
N LYS A 81 0.74 -3.87 -11.58
CA LYS A 81 0.06 -5.12 -11.94
C LYS A 81 0.06 -5.29 -13.45
N ARG A 82 -0.06 -6.54 -13.89
CA ARG A 82 -0.36 -6.87 -15.30
C ARG A 82 -1.22 -8.11 -15.39
N ALA A 83 -1.94 -8.24 -16.51
CA ALA A 83 -2.65 -9.47 -16.82
C ALA A 83 -1.67 -10.64 -16.91
N ALA A 84 -2.01 -11.74 -16.25
CA ALA A 84 -1.30 -13.01 -16.36
C ALA A 84 -1.91 -13.77 -17.54
N VAL A 85 -1.24 -13.69 -18.70
CA VAL A 85 -1.61 -14.47 -19.90
C VAL A 85 -0.74 -15.72 -19.98
N PRO A 86 -1.19 -16.79 -20.67
CA PRO A 86 -0.34 -17.94 -20.94
C PRO A 86 0.99 -17.44 -21.52
N PHE A 87 2.12 -17.94 -21.00
CA PHE A 87 3.49 -17.54 -21.33
C PHE A 87 4.04 -16.23 -20.70
N LEU A 88 3.20 -15.37 -20.12
CA LEU A 88 3.64 -14.11 -19.50
C LEU A 88 3.09 -13.97 -18.07
N THR A 89 3.65 -14.78 -17.18
CA THR A 89 3.26 -14.85 -15.77
C THR A 89 4.19 -14.06 -14.84
N ARG A 90 5.33 -13.56 -15.36
CA ARG A 90 6.22 -12.70 -14.57
C ARG A 90 5.60 -11.32 -14.42
N PRO A 91 5.56 -10.76 -13.21
CA PRO A 91 5.05 -9.41 -13.03
C PRO A 91 5.98 -8.39 -13.69
N TRP A 92 5.42 -7.25 -14.08
CA TRP A 92 6.21 -6.18 -14.67
C TRP A 92 6.98 -5.46 -13.58
N ARG A 93 8.31 -5.62 -13.56
CA ARG A 93 9.18 -4.88 -12.65
C ARG A 93 9.48 -3.52 -13.25
N LEU A 94 9.29 -2.46 -12.46
CA LEU A 94 9.76 -1.14 -12.82
C LEU A 94 11.21 -1.00 -12.40
N GLU A 95 11.99 -0.31 -13.22
CA GLU A 95 13.31 0.15 -12.83
C GLU A 95 13.14 1.35 -11.89
N VAL A 96 13.33 1.10 -10.59
CA VAL A 96 13.17 2.10 -9.54
C VAL A 96 14.47 2.87 -9.40
N THR A 97 14.42 4.20 -9.58
CA THR A 97 15.58 5.08 -9.44
C THR A 97 15.71 5.62 -8.01
N ARG A 98 14.59 5.77 -7.30
CA ARG A 98 14.54 6.15 -5.88
C ARG A 98 13.28 5.58 -5.24
N ALA A 99 13.37 5.13 -4.00
CA ALA A 99 12.22 4.80 -3.18
C ALA A 99 12.57 4.97 -1.70
N SER A 100 11.67 5.58 -0.92
CA SER A 100 11.78 5.72 0.52
C SER A 100 10.38 5.78 1.14
N ALA A 101 10.32 5.35 2.40
CA ALA A 101 9.18 5.59 3.26
C ALA A 101 9.68 5.93 4.67
N ALA A 102 8.96 6.79 5.37
CA ALA A 102 9.31 7.17 6.74
C ALA A 102 8.05 7.38 7.60
N LEU A 103 8.07 6.91 8.84
CA LEU A 103 7.05 7.16 9.84
C LEU A 103 7.59 8.11 10.90
N ASN A 104 6.99 9.29 11.04
CA ASN A 104 7.49 10.39 11.88
C ASN A 104 8.97 10.70 11.59
N SER A 105 9.32 10.73 10.30
CA SER A 105 10.69 10.89 9.78
C SER A 105 11.69 9.75 10.10
N SER A 106 11.27 8.71 10.83
CA SER A 106 12.06 7.48 10.98
C SER A 106 11.94 6.62 9.71
N PRO A 107 13.04 6.29 9.01
CA PRO A 107 13.00 5.46 7.81
C PRO A 107 12.38 4.09 8.08
N LEU A 108 11.62 3.60 7.10
CA LEU A 108 11.03 2.26 7.12
C LEU A 108 11.76 1.33 6.16
N GLU A 109 11.82 0.04 6.49
CA GLU A 109 12.31 -0.99 5.59
C GLU A 109 11.33 -1.22 4.42
N LEU A 110 11.87 -1.16 3.19
CA LEU A 110 11.13 -1.47 1.98
C LEU A 110 11.39 -2.92 1.59
N SER A 111 10.33 -3.69 1.39
CA SER A 111 10.40 -5.07 0.93
C SER A 111 9.86 -5.23 -0.49
N GLU A 112 10.62 -5.91 -1.35
CA GLU A 112 10.16 -6.30 -2.69
C GLU A 112 9.26 -7.53 -2.61
N PHE A 113 8.00 -7.40 -3.03
CA PHE A 113 7.06 -8.51 -3.09
C PHE A 113 6.44 -8.67 -4.47
N ALA A 114 6.32 -9.93 -4.88
CA ALA A 114 5.59 -10.35 -6.07
C ALA A 114 4.46 -11.30 -5.68
N SER A 115 3.29 -11.12 -6.30
CA SER A 115 2.16 -12.01 -6.06
C SER A 115 2.22 -13.24 -6.97
N LYS A 116 1.63 -14.34 -6.50
CA LYS A 116 1.10 -15.37 -7.41
C LYS A 116 -0.08 -14.78 -8.22
N PRO A 117 -0.49 -15.42 -9.34
CA PRO A 117 -1.70 -15.00 -10.05
C PRO A 117 -2.92 -14.90 -9.12
N PHE A 118 -3.69 -13.84 -9.24
CA PHE A 118 -4.92 -13.62 -8.50
C PHE A 118 -6.02 -13.05 -9.41
N PRO A 119 -7.30 -13.36 -9.17
CA PRO A 119 -8.39 -12.80 -9.95
C PRO A 119 -8.63 -11.34 -9.56
N LEU A 120 -8.79 -10.48 -10.57
CA LEU A 120 -9.23 -9.10 -10.41
C LEU A 120 -10.24 -8.76 -11.50
N ARG A 121 -11.50 -8.49 -11.12
CA ARG A 121 -12.61 -8.22 -12.07
C ARG A 121 -12.68 -9.27 -13.20
N GLY A 122 -12.53 -10.56 -12.84
CA GLY A 122 -12.58 -11.69 -13.78
C GLY A 122 -11.29 -11.97 -14.56
N VAL A 123 -10.27 -11.10 -14.48
CA VAL A 123 -9.01 -11.28 -15.21
C VAL A 123 -7.90 -11.73 -14.25
N PRO A 124 -7.16 -12.81 -14.54
CA PRO A 124 -5.97 -13.19 -13.80
C PRO A 124 -4.90 -12.09 -13.89
N GLN A 125 -4.38 -11.64 -12.74
CA GLN A 125 -3.34 -10.62 -12.64
C GLN A 125 -2.16 -11.13 -11.82
N VAL A 126 -0.97 -10.60 -12.10
CA VAL A 126 0.19 -10.68 -11.22
C VAL A 126 0.64 -9.28 -10.84
N ALA A 127 1.10 -9.12 -9.60
CA ALA A 127 1.57 -7.86 -9.07
C ALA A 127 3.03 -7.95 -8.65
N TRP A 128 3.70 -6.81 -8.68
CA TRP A 128 5.04 -6.60 -8.13
C TRP A 128 5.09 -5.21 -7.50
N GLY A 129 5.98 -5.01 -6.53
CA GLY A 129 6.29 -3.68 -6.02
C GLY A 129 7.24 -3.69 -4.85
N LEU A 130 7.59 -2.48 -4.43
CA LEU A 130 8.19 -2.16 -3.14
C LEU A 130 7.06 -1.81 -2.17
N TRP A 131 7.05 -2.48 -1.03
CA TRP A 131 5.98 -2.40 -0.04
C TRP A 131 6.57 -2.17 1.35
N CYS A 132 5.78 -1.55 2.21
CA CYS A 132 6.08 -1.46 3.63
C CYS A 132 4.96 -2.14 4.44
N ALA A 133 5.37 -2.67 5.59
CA ALA A 133 4.52 -3.35 6.54
C ALA A 133 4.85 -2.83 7.94
N LEU A 134 3.83 -2.38 8.68
CA LEU A 134 4.00 -1.87 10.04
C LEU A 134 3.17 -2.72 11.00
N GLU A 135 3.72 -2.93 12.19
CA GLU A 135 2.93 -3.42 13.32
C GLU A 135 1.77 -2.45 13.63
N PRO A 136 0.71 -2.89 14.31
CA PRO A 136 -0.37 -2.00 14.71
C PRO A 136 0.15 -0.77 15.45
N LEU A 137 -0.17 0.40 14.92
CA LEU A 137 0.18 1.66 15.58
C LEU A 137 -0.66 1.83 16.85
N PRO A 138 -0.08 2.37 17.94
CA PRO A 138 -0.86 2.74 19.12
C PRO A 138 -1.75 3.95 18.80
N PRO A 139 -2.83 4.19 19.57
CA PRO A 139 -3.64 5.39 19.42
C PRO A 139 -2.78 6.66 19.49
N GLY A 140 -2.98 7.58 18.55
CA GLY A 140 -2.13 8.76 18.41
C GLY A 140 -2.17 9.38 17.00
N GLN A 141 -1.24 10.32 16.77
CA GLN A 141 -1.08 11.00 15.48
C GLN A 141 0.27 10.63 14.89
N PHE A 142 0.29 10.30 13.59
CA PHE A 142 1.50 9.93 12.87
C PHE A 142 1.55 10.61 11.51
N VAL A 143 2.76 10.89 11.04
CA VAL A 143 3.00 11.31 9.67
C VAL A 143 3.75 10.20 8.95
N LEU A 144 3.14 9.65 7.91
CA LEU A 144 3.77 8.67 7.03
C LEU A 144 4.08 9.35 5.69
N GLU A 145 5.35 9.31 5.30
CA GLU A 145 5.85 9.90 4.05
C GLU A 145 6.31 8.79 3.13
N VAL A 146 5.94 8.87 1.85
CA VAL A 146 6.28 7.89 0.82
C VAL A 146 6.73 8.64 -0.43
N GLU A 147 7.96 8.43 -0.86
CA GLU A 147 8.52 8.98 -2.10
C GLU A 147 9.04 7.84 -2.96
N ALA A 148 8.73 7.84 -4.25
CA ALA A 148 9.38 6.95 -5.20
C ALA A 148 9.42 7.54 -6.61
N ALA A 149 10.42 7.15 -7.38
CA ALA A 149 10.57 7.48 -8.79
C ALA A 149 11.06 6.26 -9.57
N ALA A 150 10.60 6.12 -10.81
CA ALA A 150 11.01 5.08 -11.76
C ALA A 150 11.59 5.70 -13.03
N ALA A 151 12.45 4.94 -13.72
CA ALA A 151 13.16 5.39 -14.92
C ALA A 151 12.24 5.79 -16.09
N ASN A 152 10.98 5.33 -16.08
CA ASN A 152 9.96 5.69 -17.07
C ASN A 152 9.26 7.03 -16.79
N GLY A 153 9.72 7.80 -15.79
CA GLY A 153 9.15 9.09 -15.41
C GLY A 153 7.97 9.03 -14.45
N PHE A 154 7.53 7.83 -14.04
CA PHE A 154 6.53 7.70 -12.98
C PHE A 154 7.15 8.05 -11.63
N TRP A 155 6.44 8.85 -10.84
CA TRP A 155 6.86 9.23 -9.50
C TRP A 155 5.67 9.45 -8.57
N VAL A 156 5.89 9.28 -7.28
CA VAL A 156 4.92 9.54 -6.20
C VAL A 156 5.58 10.30 -5.07
N ASP A 157 4.83 11.22 -4.47
CA ASP A 157 5.15 11.91 -3.23
C ASP A 157 3.86 11.97 -2.40
N THR A 158 3.73 11.07 -1.44
CA THR A 158 2.51 10.93 -0.64
C THR A 158 2.81 11.17 0.82
N THR A 159 2.12 12.16 1.40
CA THR A 159 2.11 12.38 2.85
C THR A 159 0.76 11.94 3.41
N TYR A 160 0.79 11.06 4.39
CA TYR A 160 -0.35 10.67 5.20
C TYR A 160 -0.25 11.28 6.59
N HIS A 161 -1.27 12.02 6.99
CA HIS A 161 -1.54 12.32 8.40
C HIS A 161 -2.52 11.27 8.93
N LEU A 162 -2.01 10.35 9.74
CA LEU A 162 -2.78 9.26 10.32
C LEU A 162 -3.23 9.63 11.72
N THR A 163 -4.54 9.61 11.94
CA THR A 163 -5.15 9.63 13.27
C THR A 163 -5.53 8.20 13.65
N VAL A 164 -4.78 7.61 14.57
CA VAL A 164 -5.03 6.26 15.06
C VAL A 164 -5.97 6.31 16.25
N THR A 165 -7.17 5.74 16.12
CA THR A 165 -8.18 5.70 17.19
C THR A 165 -8.15 4.37 17.94
N PRO A 166 -8.56 4.33 19.22
CA PRO A 166 -8.79 3.06 19.91
C PRO A 166 -9.78 2.17 19.15
N PRO A 167 -9.74 0.84 19.35
CA PRO A 167 -10.75 -0.05 18.79
C PRO A 167 -12.12 0.35 19.36
N GLU A 168 -13.15 0.40 18.52
CA GLU A 168 -14.53 0.52 19.00
C GLU A 168 -14.82 -0.71 19.88
N SER A 169 -15.28 -0.46 21.11
CA SER A 169 -15.55 -1.49 22.13
C SER A 169 -16.81 -2.30 21.82
#